data_AF-A0A2G9MCZ4-F1
#
_entry.id   AF-A0A2G9MCZ4-F1
#
_cell.length_a   1.000
_cell.length_b   1.000
_cell.length_c   1.000
_cell.angle_alpha   90.00
_cell.angle_beta   90.00
_cell.angle_gamma   90.00
#
_symmetry.space_group_name_H-M   'P 1'
#
loop_
_entity.id
_entity.type
_entity.pdbx_description
1 polymer ?
#
loop_
_entity_poly.entity_id
_entity_poly.type
_entity_poly.pdbx_seq_one_letter_code
_entity_poly.pdbx_strand_id
1 'polypeptide(L)'
;MTHKKGEISLLFVGMAFIVAVVLAILREDTLSRSIALGLAIISLLGGIFLYVRIVFPVKKLRKNITKFNPARSVEDNKEVYLNIYELYLKLSEKQKRNFYVGVTQVRDTVEEQLRAEKRMQQSLDKTEHGDIAQQKEAYENAYTHYQKLPEATKQQYYAQIVHLREKLENGK
;
A
#
# COMPACT_ATOMS: atom_id res chain seq x y z
N MET A 1 -15.43 -4.42 -20.34
CA MET A 1 -14.93 -4.09 -21.68
C MET A 1 -13.53 -3.44 -21.79
N THR A 2 -12.92 -2.83 -20.76
CA THR A 2 -11.59 -2.16 -20.93
C THR A 2 -10.34 -3.03 -20.78
N HIS A 3 -10.45 -4.29 -20.32
CA HIS A 3 -9.30 -5.23 -20.34
C HIS A 3 -8.83 -5.47 -21.79
N LYS A 4 -9.81 -5.57 -22.71
CA LYS A 4 -9.55 -5.61 -24.15
C LYS A 4 -8.78 -4.38 -24.63
N LYS A 5 -8.99 -3.17 -24.10
CA LYS A 5 -8.31 -1.97 -24.64
C LYS A 5 -6.81 -1.96 -24.38
N GLY A 6 -6.37 -2.36 -23.19
CA GLY A 6 -4.94 -2.45 -22.85
C GLY A 6 -4.22 -3.60 -23.58
N GLU A 7 -4.90 -4.74 -23.70
CA GLU A 7 -4.43 -5.88 -24.50
C GLU A 7 -4.38 -5.52 -25.98
N ILE A 8 -5.39 -4.84 -26.51
CA ILE A 8 -5.43 -4.35 -27.89
C ILE A 8 -4.30 -3.34 -28.14
N SER A 9 -4.03 -2.41 -27.21
CA SER A 9 -2.90 -1.46 -27.38
C SER A 9 -1.54 -2.16 -27.36
N LEU A 10 -1.34 -3.16 -26.51
CA LEU A 10 -0.11 -3.96 -26.50
C LEU A 10 0.04 -4.82 -27.77
N LEU A 11 -1.06 -5.41 -28.25
CA LEU A 11 -1.09 -6.15 -29.50
C LEU A 11 -0.79 -5.24 -30.70
N PHE A 12 -1.31 -4.02 -30.71
CA PHE A 12 -1.07 -3.05 -31.77
C PHE A 12 0.40 -2.61 -31.81
N VAL A 13 1.00 -2.35 -30.65
CA VAL A 13 2.45 -2.04 -30.55
C VAL A 13 3.30 -3.24 -30.96
N GLY A 14 2.93 -4.45 -30.54
CA GLY A 14 3.62 -5.68 -30.96
C GLY A 14 3.53 -5.92 -32.47
N MET A 15 2.37 -5.67 -33.08
CA MET A 15 2.17 -5.77 -34.53
C MET A 15 2.99 -4.72 -35.29
N ALA A 16 2.99 -3.46 -34.83
CA ALA A 16 3.82 -2.40 -35.41
C ALA A 16 5.32 -2.73 -35.33
N PHE A 17 5.78 -3.32 -34.22
CA PHE A 17 7.15 -3.80 -34.07
C PHE A 17 7.50 -4.89 -35.10
N ILE A 18 6.64 -5.91 -35.25
CA ILE A 18 6.85 -7.00 -36.22
C ILE A 18 6.90 -6.44 -37.64
N VAL A 19 5.98 -5.55 -38.02
CA VAL A 19 5.96 -4.91 -39.35
C VAL A 19 7.25 -4.11 -39.58
N ALA A 20 7.73 -3.35 -38.59
CA ALA A 20 8.97 -2.59 -38.71
C ALA A 20 10.19 -3.50 -38.89
N VAL A 21 10.27 -4.62 -38.17
CA VAL A 21 11.35 -5.62 -38.32
C VAL A 21 11.30 -6.29 -39.70
N VAL A 22 10.12 -6.70 -40.16
CA VAL A 22 9.94 -7.30 -41.49
C VAL A 22 10.36 -6.33 -42.60
N LEU A 23 9.95 -5.05 -42.51
CA LEU A 23 10.37 -4.01 -43.45
C LEU A 23 11.89 -3.75 -43.42
N ALA A 24 12.53 -3.86 -42.26
CA ALA A 24 13.98 -3.72 -42.14
C ALA A 24 14.76 -4.88 -42.79
N ILE A 25 14.19 -6.09 -42.82
CA ILE A 25 14.80 -7.27 -43.43
C ILE A 25 14.64 -7.24 -44.95
N LEU A 26 13.49 -6.78 -45.46
CA LEU A 26 13.15 -6.80 -46.88
C LEU A 26 13.77 -5.64 -47.70
N ARG A 27 14.34 -4.61 -47.05
CA ARG A 27 14.92 -3.46 -47.75
C ARG A 27 16.45 -3.58 -47.87
N GLU A 28 16.93 -3.48 -49.11
CA GLU A 28 18.37 -3.47 -49.44
C GLU A 28 19.02 -2.09 -49.21
N ASP A 29 18.22 -1.02 -49.28
CA ASP A 29 18.71 0.34 -49.04
C ASP A 29 19.08 0.58 -47.56
N THR A 30 20.33 1.03 -47.35
CA THR A 30 20.94 1.19 -46.02
C THR A 30 20.25 2.27 -45.17
N LEU A 31 19.79 3.36 -45.80
CA LEU A 31 19.11 4.45 -45.10
C LEU A 31 17.75 3.97 -44.55
N SER A 32 16.93 3.36 -45.41
CA SER A 32 15.61 2.91 -45.01
C SER A 32 15.62 1.73 -44.04
N ARG A 33 16.60 0.84 -44.13
CA ARG A 33 16.84 -0.19 -43.12
C ARG A 33 17.13 0.41 -41.73
N SER A 34 17.96 1.45 -41.68
CA SER A 34 18.29 2.16 -40.43
C SER A 34 17.06 2.82 -39.81
N ILE A 35 16.21 3.46 -40.63
CA ILE A 35 14.94 4.07 -40.17
C ILE A 35 13.99 3.01 -39.62
N ALA A 36 13.83 1.89 -40.32
CA ALA A 36 12.95 0.80 -39.90
C ALA A 36 13.40 0.19 -38.56
N LEU A 37 14.71 -0.01 -38.35
CA LEU A 37 15.26 -0.44 -37.06
C LEU A 37 15.02 0.58 -35.95
N GLY A 38 15.17 1.88 -36.24
CA GLY A 38 14.84 2.95 -35.29
C GLY A 38 13.37 2.91 -34.83
N LEU A 39 12.44 2.74 -35.77
CA LEU A 39 11.01 2.59 -35.47
C LEU A 39 10.69 1.33 -34.67
N ALA A 40 11.39 0.23 -34.94
CA ALA A 40 11.27 -1.00 -34.16
C ALA A 40 11.70 -0.76 -32.71
N ILE A 41 12.85 -0.11 -32.47
CA ILE A 41 13.31 0.20 -31.11
C ILE A 41 12.31 1.11 -30.38
N ILE A 42 11.81 2.16 -31.03
CA ILE A 42 10.82 3.08 -30.43
C ILE A 42 9.54 2.31 -30.07
N SER A 43 9.07 1.42 -30.95
CA SER A 43 7.89 0.60 -30.71
C SER A 43 8.09 -0.37 -29.54
N LEU A 44 9.27 -1.01 -29.44
CA LEU A 44 9.63 -1.86 -28.31
C LEU A 44 9.61 -1.09 -26.99
N LEU A 45 10.30 0.06 -26.93
CA LEU A 45 10.37 0.91 -25.75
C LEU A 45 8.99 1.45 -25.36
N GLY A 46 8.18 1.87 -26.33
CA GLY A 46 6.80 2.29 -26.11
C GLY A 46 5.93 1.17 -25.54
N GLY A 47 6.11 -0.06 -26.02
CA GLY A 47 5.41 -1.25 -25.51
C GLY A 47 5.79 -1.57 -24.06
N ILE A 48 7.10 -1.54 -23.74
CA ILE A 48 7.60 -1.72 -22.37
C ILE A 48 7.03 -0.64 -21.45
N PHE A 49 7.08 0.62 -21.88
CA PHE A 49 6.55 1.75 -21.12
C PHE A 49 5.05 1.60 -20.83
N LEU A 50 4.23 1.24 -21.82
CA LEU A 50 2.81 0.99 -21.64
C LEU A 50 2.55 -0.20 -20.71
N TYR A 51 3.31 -1.28 -20.84
CA TYR A 51 3.21 -2.44 -19.95
C TYR A 51 3.46 -2.05 -18.49
N VAL A 52 4.57 -1.34 -18.24
CA VAL A 52 4.92 -0.87 -16.89
C VAL A 52 3.87 0.11 -16.37
N ARG A 53 3.32 0.98 -17.21
CA ARG A 53 2.34 1.98 -16.76
C ARG A 53 0.98 1.38 -16.40
N ILE A 54 0.53 0.35 -17.11
CA ILE A 54 -0.84 -0.17 -17.03
C ILE A 54 -0.93 -1.49 -16.23
N VAL A 55 -0.01 -2.43 -16.49
CA VAL A 55 -0.10 -3.80 -15.94
C VAL A 55 0.58 -3.90 -14.58
N PHE A 56 1.71 -3.22 -14.41
CA PHE A 56 2.52 -3.30 -13.19
C PHE A 56 1.77 -2.82 -11.93
N PRO A 57 1.03 -1.69 -11.93
CA PRO A 57 0.32 -1.23 -10.72
C PRO A 57 -0.72 -2.23 -10.24
N VAL A 58 -1.43 -2.91 -11.14
CA VAL A 58 -2.44 -3.94 -10.79
C VAL A 58 -1.80 -5.12 -10.07
N LYS A 59 -0.71 -5.66 -10.64
CA LYS A 59 0.01 -6.80 -10.04
C LYS A 59 0.62 -6.42 -8.69
N LYS A 60 1.24 -5.25 -8.61
CA LYS A 60 1.86 -4.75 -7.38
C LYS A 60 0.82 -4.48 -6.29
N LEU A 61 -0.32 -3.86 -6.64
CA LEU A 61 -1.42 -3.61 -5.70
C LEU A 61 -1.96 -4.92 -5.13
N ARG A 62 -2.25 -5.90 -5.99
CA ARG A 62 -2.70 -7.23 -5.53
C ARG A 62 -1.71 -7.85 -4.56
N LYS A 63 -0.42 -7.85 -4.91
CA LYS A 63 0.65 -8.38 -4.05
C LYS A 63 0.70 -7.66 -2.70
N ASN A 64 0.59 -6.33 -2.68
CA ASN A 64 0.64 -5.55 -1.44
C ASN A 64 -0.59 -5.82 -0.56
N ILE A 65 -1.80 -5.90 -1.13
CA ILE A 65 -3.01 -6.26 -0.38
C ILE A 65 -2.89 -7.67 0.21
N THR A 66 -2.43 -8.65 -0.57
CA THR A 66 -2.26 -10.04 -0.08
C THR A 66 -1.14 -10.16 0.97
N LYS A 67 -0.12 -9.30 0.89
CA LYS A 67 0.99 -9.27 1.87
C LYS A 67 0.71 -8.40 3.08
N PHE A 68 -0.40 -7.68 3.11
CA PHE A 68 -0.78 -6.89 4.27
C PHE A 68 -0.94 -7.84 5.46
N ASN A 69 -0.25 -7.52 6.55
CA ASN A 69 -0.28 -8.30 7.77
C ASN A 69 -0.58 -7.36 8.94
N PRO A 70 -1.80 -7.45 9.53
CA PRO A 70 -2.21 -6.54 10.59
C PRO A 70 -1.37 -6.68 11.86
N ALA A 71 -0.59 -7.75 12.02
CA ALA A 71 0.27 -7.96 13.20
C ALA A 71 1.55 -7.10 13.21
N ARG A 72 1.89 -6.40 12.13
CA ARG A 72 3.02 -5.44 12.11
C ARG A 72 2.71 -4.21 12.94
N SER A 73 3.72 -3.35 13.15
CA SER A 73 3.51 -2.10 13.88
C SER A 73 2.48 -1.20 13.19
N VAL A 74 1.82 -0.32 13.95
CA VAL A 74 0.82 0.61 13.40
C VAL A 74 1.45 1.50 12.32
N GLU A 75 2.67 1.99 12.54
CA GLU A 75 3.37 2.83 11.57
C GLU A 75 3.72 2.05 10.29
N ASP A 76 4.21 0.81 10.38
CA ASP A 76 4.46 -0.03 9.21
C ASP A 76 3.17 -0.27 8.40
N ASN A 77 2.07 -0.55 9.10
CA ASN A 77 0.77 -0.80 8.46
C ASN A 77 0.24 0.45 7.76
N LYS A 78 0.44 1.63 8.35
CA LYS A 78 0.14 2.93 7.75
C LYS A 78 0.96 3.16 6.48
N GLU A 79 2.26 2.91 6.50
CA GLU A 79 3.12 3.05 5.31
C GLU A 79 2.68 2.10 4.18
N VAL A 80 2.41 0.83 4.52
CA VAL A 80 1.90 -0.16 3.56
C VAL A 80 0.55 0.27 2.98
N TYR A 81 -0.36 0.79 3.79
CA TYR A 81 -1.64 1.33 3.33
C TYR A 81 -1.45 2.50 2.37
N LEU A 82 -0.57 3.47 2.67
CA LEU A 82 -0.29 4.59 1.78
C LEU A 82 0.21 4.11 0.41
N ASN A 83 1.09 3.11 0.38
CA ASN A 83 1.57 2.49 -0.86
C ASN A 83 0.45 1.80 -1.64
N ILE A 84 -0.42 1.05 -0.96
CA ILE A 84 -1.61 0.43 -1.54
C ILE A 84 -2.52 1.50 -2.14
N TYR A 85 -2.78 2.58 -1.41
CA TYR A 85 -3.65 3.66 -1.86
C TYR A 85 -3.07 4.41 -3.06
N GLU A 86 -1.78 4.70 -3.07
CA GLU A 86 -1.10 5.33 -4.21
C GLU A 86 -1.20 4.46 -5.48
N LEU A 87 -1.01 3.14 -5.36
CA LEU A 87 -1.17 2.20 -6.46
C LEU A 87 -2.62 2.11 -6.93
N TYR A 88 -3.58 2.16 -5.99
CA TYR A 88 -5.01 2.18 -6.29
C TYR A 88 -5.44 3.41 -7.08
N LEU A 89 -4.91 4.59 -6.74
CA LEU A 89 -5.19 5.84 -7.47
C LEU A 89 -4.69 5.80 -8.92
N LYS A 90 -3.63 5.04 -9.21
CA LYS A 90 -3.08 4.86 -10.57
C LYS A 90 -3.94 3.93 -11.45
N LEU A 91 -4.94 3.25 -10.90
CA LEU A 91 -5.80 2.34 -11.64
C LEU A 91 -6.94 3.06 -12.36
N SER A 92 -7.43 2.45 -13.45
CA SER A 92 -8.69 2.88 -14.08
C SER A 92 -9.90 2.58 -13.18
N GLU A 93 -11.00 3.31 -13.33
CA GLU A 93 -12.24 3.12 -12.55
C GLU A 93 -12.80 1.69 -12.59
N LYS A 94 -12.63 0.98 -13.72
CA LYS A 94 -13.00 -0.43 -13.81
C LYS A 94 -12.12 -1.32 -12.92
N GLN A 95 -10.82 -1.06 -12.89
CA GLN A 95 -9.89 -1.83 -12.05
C GLN A 95 -10.07 -1.47 -10.58
N LYS A 96 -10.28 -0.19 -10.25
CA LYS A 96 -10.59 0.29 -8.89
C LYS A 96 -11.75 -0.47 -8.27
N ARG A 97 -12.84 -0.68 -9.01
CA ARG A 97 -13.98 -1.49 -8.53
C ARG A 97 -13.59 -2.91 -8.08
N ASN A 98 -12.63 -3.54 -8.75
CA ASN A 98 -12.17 -4.89 -8.40
C ASN A 98 -11.32 -4.93 -7.12
N PHE A 99 -10.68 -3.82 -6.76
CA PHE A 99 -9.80 -3.73 -5.58
C PHE A 99 -10.42 -2.98 -4.41
N TYR A 100 -11.56 -2.31 -4.63
CA TYR A 100 -12.20 -1.45 -3.64
C TYR A 100 -12.38 -2.14 -2.30
N VAL A 101 -12.95 -3.34 -2.28
CA VAL A 101 -13.18 -4.09 -1.03
C VAL A 101 -11.87 -4.34 -0.27
N GLY A 102 -10.82 -4.80 -0.96
CA GLY A 102 -9.53 -5.09 -0.32
C GLY A 102 -8.84 -3.83 0.19
N VAL A 103 -8.89 -2.72 -0.56
CA VAL A 103 -8.32 -1.43 -0.12
C VAL A 103 -9.08 -0.88 1.08
N THR A 104 -10.41 -0.96 1.07
CA THR A 104 -11.26 -0.54 2.19
C THR A 104 -10.99 -1.37 3.44
N GLN A 105 -10.87 -2.69 3.32
CA GLN A 105 -10.51 -3.55 4.47
C GLN A 105 -9.15 -3.17 5.08
N VAL A 106 -8.14 -2.93 4.25
CA VAL A 106 -6.82 -2.48 4.72
C VAL A 106 -6.94 -1.12 5.42
N ARG A 107 -7.64 -0.16 4.81
CA ARG A 107 -7.89 1.16 5.40
C ARG A 107 -8.56 1.03 6.76
N ASP A 108 -9.67 0.32 6.83
CA ASP A 108 -10.48 0.20 8.04
C ASP A 108 -9.67 -0.45 9.17
N THR A 109 -8.84 -1.45 8.85
CA THR A 109 -7.90 -2.07 9.80
C THR A 109 -6.87 -1.06 10.33
N VAL A 110 -6.23 -0.30 9.43
CA VAL A 110 -5.23 0.71 9.82
C VAL A 110 -5.86 1.84 10.62
N GLU A 111 -7.05 2.30 10.24
CA GLU A 111 -7.79 3.31 10.99
C GLU A 111 -8.17 2.83 12.40
N GLU A 112 -8.61 1.58 12.54
CA GLU A 112 -8.90 1.01 13.85
C GLU A 112 -7.66 0.99 14.74
N GLN A 113 -6.52 0.56 14.20
CA GLN A 113 -5.23 0.55 14.89
C GLN A 113 -4.78 1.95 15.32
N LEU A 114 -4.84 2.93 14.42
CA LEU A 114 -4.50 4.33 14.71
C LEU A 114 -5.43 4.95 15.76
N ARG A 115 -6.74 4.63 15.71
CA ARG A 115 -7.70 5.09 16.71
C ARG A 115 -7.42 4.47 18.07
N ALA A 116 -7.09 3.17 18.12
CA ALA A 116 -6.73 2.49 19.36
C ALA A 116 -5.45 3.09 19.97
N GLU A 117 -4.42 3.32 19.15
CA GLU A 117 -3.16 3.92 19.60
C GLU A 117 -3.39 5.33 20.14
N LYS A 118 -4.11 6.17 19.39
CA LYS A 118 -4.44 7.53 19.83
C LYS A 118 -5.23 7.56 21.14
N ARG A 119 -6.23 6.68 21.29
CA ARG A 119 -7.03 6.61 22.53
C ARG A 119 -6.19 6.13 23.71
N MET A 120 -5.32 5.15 23.50
CA MET A 120 -4.38 4.71 24.52
C MET A 120 -3.45 5.85 24.95
N GLN A 121 -2.83 6.57 24.01
CA GLN A 121 -1.98 7.74 24.32
C GLN A 121 -2.75 8.80 25.11
N GLN A 122 -3.95 9.17 24.67
CA GLN A 122 -4.79 10.12 25.39
C GLN A 122 -5.17 9.67 26.81
N SER A 123 -5.34 8.37 27.03
CA SER A 123 -5.58 7.80 28.35
C SER A 123 -4.30 7.81 29.20
N LEU A 124 -3.12 7.57 28.62
CA LEU A 124 -1.84 7.67 29.31
C LEU A 124 -1.52 9.12 29.70
N ASP A 125 -1.76 10.11 28.84
CA ASP A 125 -1.52 11.52 29.17
C ASP A 125 -2.39 11.98 30.38
N LYS A 126 -3.57 11.39 30.52
CA LYS A 126 -4.46 11.64 31.65
C LYS A 126 -3.98 11.01 32.95
N THR A 127 -3.16 9.96 32.93
CA THR A 127 -2.70 9.32 34.17
C THR A 127 -1.64 10.14 34.90
N GLU A 128 -1.04 11.12 34.23
CA GLU A 128 -0.13 12.08 34.85
C GLU A 128 -0.85 13.13 35.70
N HIS A 129 -2.19 13.22 35.61
CA HIS A 129 -3.00 14.27 36.22
C HIS A 129 -4.22 13.69 36.95
N GLY A 130 -4.58 14.26 38.09
CA GLY A 130 -5.78 13.85 38.84
C GLY A 130 -5.51 12.93 40.02
N ASP A 131 -6.59 12.54 40.70
CA ASP A 131 -6.53 11.66 41.87
C ASP A 131 -6.29 10.19 41.49
N ILE A 132 -5.93 9.35 42.47
CA ILE A 132 -5.61 7.92 42.24
C ILE A 132 -6.77 7.17 41.56
N ALA A 133 -8.02 7.53 41.85
CA ALA A 133 -9.18 6.89 41.24
C ALA A 133 -9.28 7.22 39.74
N GLN A 134 -9.10 8.50 39.39
CA GLN A 134 -9.05 8.97 38.00
C GLN A 134 -7.88 8.36 37.24
N GLN A 135 -6.71 8.27 37.87
CA GLN A 135 -5.54 7.65 37.25
C GLN A 135 -5.76 6.14 37.00
N LYS A 136 -6.41 5.44 37.93
CA LYS A 136 -6.79 4.03 37.76
C LYS A 136 -7.77 3.83 36.62
N GLU A 137 -8.81 4.66 36.53
CA GLU A 137 -9.76 4.62 35.42
C GLU A 137 -9.06 4.91 34.07
N ALA A 138 -8.17 5.90 34.04
CA ALA A 138 -7.39 6.22 32.85
C ALA A 138 -6.46 5.07 32.44
N TYR A 139 -5.81 4.40 33.41
CA TYR A 139 -5.02 3.18 33.16
C TYR A 139 -5.86 2.04 32.58
N GLU A 140 -7.03 1.73 33.17
CA GLU A 140 -7.90 0.65 32.69
C GLU A 140 -8.38 0.90 31.25
N ASN A 141 -8.69 2.17 30.94
CA ASN A 141 -9.01 2.61 29.58
C ASN A 141 -7.81 2.47 28.63
N ALA A 142 -6.62 2.92 29.05
CA ALA A 142 -5.39 2.77 28.26
C ALA A 142 -5.10 1.29 27.97
N TYR A 143 -5.19 0.43 28.99
CA TYR A 143 -4.94 -1.01 28.88
C TYR A 143 -5.93 -1.69 27.94
N THR A 144 -7.21 -1.31 27.99
CA THR A 144 -8.24 -1.81 27.05
C THR A 144 -7.90 -1.50 25.60
N HIS A 145 -7.35 -0.32 25.32
CA HIS A 145 -6.90 0.06 23.98
C HIS A 145 -5.58 -0.60 23.59
N TYR A 146 -4.63 -0.70 24.53
CA TYR A 146 -3.37 -1.41 24.36
C TYR A 146 -3.58 -2.86 23.92
N GLN A 147 -4.56 -3.57 24.47
CA GLN A 147 -4.84 -4.96 24.09
C GLN A 147 -5.26 -5.14 22.62
N LYS A 148 -5.82 -4.09 22.01
CA LYS A 148 -6.26 -4.08 20.60
C LYS A 148 -5.12 -3.77 19.63
N LEU A 149 -3.96 -3.32 20.12
CA LEU A 149 -2.82 -2.99 19.28
C LEU A 149 -2.12 -4.25 18.76
N PRO A 150 -1.42 -4.16 17.62
CA PRO A 150 -0.52 -5.22 17.18
C PRO A 150 0.62 -5.45 18.19
N GLU A 151 1.09 -6.69 18.32
CA GLU A 151 2.15 -7.07 19.26
C GLU A 151 3.43 -6.23 19.10
N ALA A 152 3.82 -5.93 17.86
CA ALA A 152 4.98 -5.07 17.57
C ALA A 152 4.81 -3.66 18.16
N THR A 153 3.59 -3.13 18.18
CA THR A 153 3.28 -1.82 18.77
C THR A 153 3.16 -1.93 20.29
N LYS A 154 2.55 -3.00 20.80
CA LYS A 154 2.46 -3.27 22.24
C LYS A 154 3.84 -3.21 22.92
N GLN A 155 4.85 -3.79 22.30
CA GLN A 155 6.23 -3.76 22.81
C GLN A 155 6.77 -2.34 23.04
N GLN A 156 6.37 -1.36 22.22
CA GLN A 156 6.80 0.03 22.35
C GLN A 156 6.23 0.71 23.61
N TYR A 157 5.02 0.33 24.02
CA TYR A 157 4.31 0.92 25.17
C TYR A 157 4.38 0.06 26.43
N TYR A 158 4.88 -1.17 26.33
CA TYR A 158 4.90 -2.14 27.42
C TYR A 158 5.52 -1.57 28.71
N ALA A 159 6.70 -0.95 28.60
CA ALA A 159 7.40 -0.38 29.74
C ALA A 159 6.57 0.71 30.45
N GLN A 160 5.90 1.58 29.67
CA GLN A 160 5.07 2.65 30.22
C GLN A 160 3.84 2.09 30.96
N ILE A 161 3.18 1.10 30.38
CA ILE A 161 2.01 0.44 30.97
C ILE A 161 2.38 -0.29 32.27
N VAL A 162 3.50 -1.02 32.29
CA VAL A 162 3.97 -1.73 33.49
C VAL A 162 4.34 -0.74 34.59
N HIS A 163 5.11 0.31 34.26
CA HIS A 163 5.49 1.34 35.23
C HIS A 163 4.27 2.04 35.85
N LEU A 164 3.27 2.36 35.02
CA LEU A 164 2.04 2.97 35.48
C LEU A 164 1.26 2.05 36.42
N ARG A 165 1.18 0.76 36.09
CA ARG A 165 0.57 -0.24 36.95
C ARG A 165 1.27 -0.32 38.31
N GLU A 166 2.59 -0.37 38.32
CA GLU A 166 3.38 -0.41 39.55
C GLU A 166 3.17 0.84 40.42
N LYS A 167 3.08 2.03 39.81
CA LYS A 167 2.75 3.27 40.55
C LYS A 167 1.39 3.17 41.24
N LEU A 168 0.36 2.76 40.49
CA LEU A 168 -1.01 2.64 40.99
C LEU A 168 -1.13 1.57 42.10
N GLU A 169 -0.45 0.43 41.96
CA GLU A 169 -0.41 -0.62 42.99
C GLU A 169 0.26 -0.16 44.29
N ASN A 170 1.22 0.76 44.19
CA ASN A 170 1.90 1.37 45.34
C ASN A 170 1.18 2.62 45.90
N GLY A 171 0.04 3.02 45.33
CA GLY A 171 -0.69 4.22 45.73
C GLY A 171 0.07 5.53 45.48
N LYS A 172 0.98 5.54 44.50
CA LYS A 172 1.82 6.68 44.11
C LYS A 172 1.32 7.37 42.86
#